data_AF-A0A6L7NB07-F1
#
_entry.id   AF-A0A6L7NB07-F1
#
_cell.length_a   1.000
_cell.length_b   1.000
_cell.length_c   1.000
_cell.angle_alpha   90.00
_cell.angle_beta   90.00
_cell.angle_gamma   90.00
#
_symmetry.space_group_name_H-M   'P 1'
#
loop_
_entity.id
_entity.type
_entity.pdbx_description
1 polymer ?
#
loop_
_entity_poly.entity_id
_entity_poly.type
_entity_poly.pdbx_seq_one_letter_code
_entity_poly.pdbx_strand_id
1 'polypeptide(L)'
;MSHLLVTCFSPDHSTGVGVWHDAGRTWPPSPVGRPPGRRCHPNGYPGRMSTPETWLTPAAYRKLEEEYGMLTTVGRTQIAERLAEARSHGDIRENADYDAAKTEQGLMEARIRKLRHLLDNSTVGDASSDGTVQIGSVVRLADEDGYEEDYLVAIPENRVPGFLLASPEGPLGTALVGAVAGDDVTYEAPGGKFKVTVLAVRPYEG
;
A
#
# COMPACT_ATOMS: atom_id res chain seq x y z
N MET A 1 -12.89 -56.34 19.87
CA MET A 1 -11.98 -55.20 20.10
C MET A 1 -12.80 -53.94 20.02
N SER A 2 -13.30 -53.46 21.16
CA SER A 2 -14.08 -52.23 21.29
C SER A 2 -13.38 -51.28 22.25
N HIS A 3 -13.47 -50.01 21.89
CA HIS A 3 -12.67 -48.87 22.33
C HIS A 3 -12.84 -48.50 23.81
N LEU A 4 -11.75 -48.00 24.38
CA LEU A 4 -11.69 -47.22 25.61
C LEU A 4 -12.44 -45.88 25.48
N LEU A 5 -13.16 -45.52 26.53
CA LEU A 5 -13.51 -44.14 26.87
C LEU A 5 -12.84 -43.82 28.21
N VAL A 6 -11.98 -42.80 28.24
CA VAL A 6 -11.39 -42.25 29.47
C VAL A 6 -12.10 -40.94 29.77
N THR A 7 -12.71 -40.90 30.95
CA THR A 7 -13.43 -39.78 31.55
C THR A 7 -12.49 -38.70 32.08
N CYS A 8 -12.84 -37.43 31.87
CA CYS A 8 -12.12 -36.26 32.39
C CYS A 8 -12.16 -36.19 33.93
N PHE A 9 -11.02 -35.85 34.51
CA PHE A 9 -10.77 -35.64 35.94
C PHE A 9 -10.64 -34.12 36.19
N SER A 10 -11.51 -33.57 37.02
CA SER A 10 -11.37 -32.22 37.58
C SER A 10 -10.51 -32.27 38.85
N PRO A 11 -9.77 -31.20 39.15
CA PRO A 11 -9.62 -30.79 40.54
C PRO A 11 -9.98 -29.31 40.72
N ASP A 12 -10.90 -29.08 41.66
CA ASP A 12 -11.12 -27.81 42.34
C ASP A 12 -10.06 -27.67 43.46
N HIS A 13 -9.42 -26.50 43.55
CA HIS A 13 -8.71 -26.09 44.75
C HIS A 13 -8.80 -24.57 44.91
N SER A 14 -9.72 -24.20 45.80
CA SER A 14 -9.70 -23.12 46.76
C SER A 14 -8.38 -22.36 47.00
N THR A 15 -8.57 -21.05 47.21
CA THR A 15 -7.75 -20.07 47.95
C THR A 15 -6.47 -19.54 47.30
N GLY A 16 -6.61 -18.34 46.73
CA GLY A 16 -5.51 -17.43 46.38
C GLY A 16 -6.06 -16.02 46.18
N VAL A 17 -6.36 -15.34 47.28
CA VAL A 17 -6.86 -13.96 47.32
C VAL A 17 -5.75 -13.02 46.82
N GLY A 18 -5.93 -12.45 45.63
CA GLY A 18 -5.19 -11.29 45.16
C GLY A 18 -6.03 -10.03 45.40
N VAL A 19 -5.76 -9.32 46.51
CA VAL A 19 -6.37 -8.02 46.81
C VAL A 19 -5.79 -6.98 45.87
N TRP A 20 -6.62 -6.40 45.01
CA TRP A 20 -6.35 -5.11 44.39
C TRP A 20 -7.09 -4.04 45.19
N HIS A 21 -6.34 -3.20 45.90
CA HIS A 21 -6.84 -1.91 46.36
C HIS A 21 -6.56 -0.90 45.25
N ASP A 22 -7.59 -0.48 44.54
CA ASP A 22 -7.58 0.82 43.87
C ASP A 22 -8.97 1.47 43.96
N ALA A 23 -8.94 2.79 44.05
CA ALA A 23 -9.93 3.64 44.66
C ALA A 23 -11.36 3.57 44.07
N GLY A 24 -12.34 3.30 44.94
CA GLY A 24 -13.53 4.16 45.08
C GLY A 24 -14.46 4.36 43.88
N ARG A 25 -14.60 3.42 42.93
CA ARG A 25 -15.64 3.50 41.89
C ARG A 25 -16.48 2.23 41.82
N THR A 26 -17.64 2.26 42.47
CA THR A 26 -18.69 1.26 42.28
C THR A 26 -19.42 1.55 40.97
N TRP A 27 -19.34 0.64 40.00
CA TRP A 27 -20.23 0.66 38.84
C TRP A 27 -21.59 0.08 39.23
N PRO A 28 -22.72 0.72 38.85
CA PRO A 28 -24.03 0.10 39.04
C PRO A 28 -24.13 -1.16 38.17
N PRO A 29 -24.83 -2.22 38.60
CA PRO A 29 -25.09 -3.37 37.75
C PRO A 29 -25.89 -2.91 36.53
N SER A 30 -25.36 -3.14 35.33
CA SER A 30 -26.06 -2.83 34.08
C SER A 30 -27.40 -3.57 34.03
N PRO A 31 -28.54 -2.87 33.90
CA PRO A 31 -29.78 -3.51 33.52
C PRO A 31 -29.76 -3.59 31.99
N VAL A 32 -29.75 -4.80 31.45
CA VAL A 32 -30.35 -5.22 30.17
C VAL A 32 -29.66 -6.51 29.74
N GLY A 33 -30.50 -7.53 29.49
CA GLY A 33 -30.11 -8.91 29.30
C GLY A 33 -29.11 -9.14 28.17
N ARG A 34 -28.24 -10.11 28.43
CA ARG A 34 -27.33 -10.72 27.46
C ARG A 34 -28.17 -11.32 26.30
N PRO A 35 -27.99 -10.89 25.04
CA PRO A 35 -28.66 -11.56 23.94
C PRO A 35 -28.13 -13.01 23.82
N PRO A 36 -29.00 -14.00 23.54
CA PRO A 36 -28.58 -15.39 23.51
C PRO A 36 -27.69 -15.67 22.28
N GLY A 37 -26.54 -16.28 22.54
CA GLY A 37 -25.85 -17.18 21.62
C GLY A 37 -25.44 -16.63 20.25
N ARG A 38 -24.47 -15.71 20.20
CA ARG A 38 -23.61 -15.64 19.01
C ARG A 38 -22.60 -16.79 19.10
N ARG A 39 -22.76 -17.80 18.24
CA ARG A 39 -21.74 -18.83 18.04
C ARG A 39 -20.45 -18.12 17.62
N CYS A 40 -19.37 -18.31 18.36
CA CYS A 40 -18.04 -17.96 17.89
C CYS A 40 -17.75 -18.85 16.67
N HIS A 41 -17.87 -18.29 15.47
CA HIS A 41 -17.34 -18.92 14.25
C HIS A 41 -15.81 -18.91 14.36
N PRO A 42 -15.11 -20.03 14.12
CA PRO A 42 -13.65 -20.10 14.28
C PRO A 42 -12.86 -19.39 13.18
N ASN A 43 -13.50 -18.61 12.29
CA ASN A 43 -12.77 -17.80 11.32
C ASN A 43 -13.56 -16.52 11.01
N GLY A 44 -13.17 -15.43 11.67
CA GLY A 44 -13.81 -14.13 11.55
C GLY A 44 -12.77 -13.03 11.52
N TYR A 45 -11.72 -13.20 10.71
CA TYR A 45 -10.96 -12.05 10.25
C TYR A 45 -11.81 -11.34 9.18
N PRO A 46 -12.15 -10.05 9.35
CA PRO A 46 -12.71 -9.29 8.23
C PRO A 46 -11.73 -9.42 7.08
N GLY A 47 -12.25 -9.78 5.90
CA GLY A 47 -11.47 -10.15 4.73
C GLY A 47 -10.27 -9.23 4.55
N ARG A 48 -9.10 -9.84 4.38
CA ARG A 48 -7.90 -9.19 3.86
C ARG A 48 -8.38 -8.35 2.68
N MET A 49 -8.40 -7.03 2.83
CA MET A 49 -8.66 -6.13 1.71
C MET A 49 -7.68 -6.54 0.62
N SER A 50 -8.19 -7.04 -0.51
CA SER A 50 -7.35 -7.35 -1.66
C SER A 50 -6.68 -6.05 -2.03
N THR A 51 -5.41 -5.92 -1.67
CA THR A 51 -4.60 -4.79 -2.10
C THR A 51 -4.65 -4.80 -3.62
N PRO A 52 -4.97 -3.68 -4.29
CA PRO A 52 -5.02 -3.64 -5.74
C PRO A 52 -3.71 -4.22 -6.26
N GLU A 53 -3.82 -5.30 -7.05
CA GLU A 53 -2.69 -6.01 -7.60
C GLU A 53 -1.86 -5.00 -8.41
N THR A 54 -0.70 -4.65 -7.88
CA THR A 54 0.11 -3.57 -8.45
C THR A 54 0.99 -4.18 -9.52
N TRP A 55 0.75 -3.84 -10.78
CA TRP A 55 1.58 -4.32 -11.87
C TRP A 55 2.88 -3.51 -11.99
N LEU A 56 4.01 -4.18 -12.20
CA LEU A 56 5.31 -3.58 -12.44
C LEU A 56 5.98 -4.16 -13.69
N THR A 57 6.65 -3.32 -14.47
CA THR A 57 7.53 -3.81 -15.53
C THR A 57 8.77 -4.47 -14.92
N PRO A 58 9.40 -5.45 -15.60
CA PRO A 58 10.64 -6.05 -15.13
C PRO A 58 11.76 -5.02 -14.88
N ALA A 59 11.82 -3.99 -15.74
CA ALA A 59 12.78 -2.89 -15.60
C ALA A 59 12.50 -2.03 -14.36
N ALA A 60 11.24 -1.69 -14.10
CA ALA A 60 10.85 -0.92 -12.92
C ALA A 60 11.10 -1.71 -11.63
N TYR A 61 10.73 -2.99 -11.59
CA TYR A 61 10.96 -3.86 -10.44
C TYR A 61 12.44 -3.88 -10.03
N ARG A 62 13.33 -4.11 -11.00
CA ARG A 62 14.79 -4.11 -10.75
C ARG A 62 15.28 -2.80 -10.19
N LYS A 63 14.84 -1.67 -10.75
CA LYS A 63 15.20 -0.33 -10.26
C LYS A 63 14.75 -0.12 -8.82
N LEU A 64 13.53 -0.56 -8.47
CA LEU A 64 13.01 -0.45 -7.11
C LEU A 64 13.77 -1.37 -6.14
N GLU A 65 14.15 -2.57 -6.58
CA GLU A 65 14.97 -3.50 -5.80
C GLU A 65 16.37 -2.94 -5.53
N GLU A 66 17.02 -2.36 -6.55
CA GLU A 66 18.31 -1.67 -6.41
C GLU A 66 18.22 -0.49 -5.44
N GLU A 67 17.18 0.35 -5.57
CA GLU A 67 16.94 1.46 -4.64
C GLU A 67 16.72 0.95 -3.22
N TYR A 68 15.89 -0.10 -3.05
CA TYR A 68 15.64 -0.71 -1.75
C TYR A 68 16.92 -1.25 -1.10
N GLY A 69 17.75 -1.96 -1.88
CA GLY A 69 19.04 -2.47 -1.44
C GLY A 69 19.98 -1.36 -1.00
N MET A 70 20.09 -0.29 -1.79
CA MET A 70 20.94 0.87 -1.48
C MET A 70 20.49 1.59 -0.19
N LEU A 71 19.19 1.83 -0.03
CA LEU A 71 18.65 2.52 1.14
C LEU A 71 18.79 1.69 2.41
N THR A 72 18.56 0.37 2.33
CA THR A 72 18.61 -0.52 3.50
C THR A 72 20.02 -0.88 3.95
N THR A 73 21.01 -0.76 3.06
CA THR A 73 22.42 -1.02 3.35
C THR A 73 23.18 0.29 3.58
N VAL A 74 23.74 0.85 2.52
CA VAL A 74 24.59 2.05 2.54
C VAL A 74 23.85 3.24 3.14
N GLY A 75 22.59 3.47 2.77
CA GLY A 75 21.81 4.62 3.24
C GLY A 75 21.61 4.64 4.75
N ARG A 76 21.28 3.50 5.36
CA ARG A 76 21.14 3.37 6.83
C ARG A 76 22.44 3.64 7.56
N THR A 77 23.56 3.14 7.04
CA THR A 77 24.89 3.40 7.62
C THR A 77 25.24 4.88 7.55
N GLN A 78 25.06 5.52 6.38
CA GLN A 78 25.36 6.94 6.18
C GLN A 78 24.52 7.85 7.09
N ILE A 79 23.22 7.57 7.23
CA ILE A 79 22.35 8.32 8.15
C ILE A 79 22.79 8.11 9.60
N ALA A 80 23.19 6.90 9.99
CA ALA A 80 23.68 6.63 11.34
C ALA A 80 24.98 7.38 11.65
N GLU A 81 25.91 7.46 10.69
CA GLU A 81 27.14 8.24 10.78
C GLU A 81 26.84 9.74 10.94
N ARG A 82 25.96 10.30 10.11
CA ARG A 82 25.52 11.70 10.21
C ARG A 82 24.88 12.02 11.56
N LEU A 83 24.03 11.12 12.09
CA LEU A 83 23.45 11.30 13.43
C LEU A 83 24.52 11.24 14.53
N ALA A 84 25.52 10.37 14.39
CA ALA A 84 26.60 10.26 15.36
C ALA A 84 27.50 11.51 15.35
N GLU A 85 27.82 12.02 14.16
CA GLU A 85 28.56 13.26 13.96
C GLU A 85 27.80 14.45 14.55
N ALA A 86 26.52 14.64 14.20
CA ALA A 86 25.69 15.70 14.75
C ALA A 86 25.60 15.65 16.29
N ARG A 87 25.51 14.45 16.89
CA ARG A 87 25.52 14.29 18.35
C ARG A 87 26.84 14.71 19.00
N SER A 88 27.95 14.64 18.27
CA SER A 88 29.26 15.06 18.79
C SER A 88 29.43 16.59 18.86
N HIS A 89 28.59 17.35 18.15
CA HIS A 89 28.70 18.80 18.01
C HIS A 89 28.03 19.64 19.12
N GLY A 90 27.58 19.04 20.22
CA GLY A 90 27.11 19.77 21.40
C GLY A 90 25.66 19.45 21.80
N ASP A 91 24.92 20.44 22.31
CA ASP A 91 23.55 20.23 22.78
C ASP A 91 22.61 19.89 21.61
N ILE A 92 22.03 18.69 21.68
CA ILE A 92 21.12 18.12 20.68
C ILE A 92 19.88 19.00 20.48
N ARG A 93 19.48 19.78 21.50
CA ARG A 93 18.24 20.58 21.44
C ARG A 93 18.32 21.81 20.54
N GLU A 94 19.52 22.31 20.25
CA GLU A 94 19.75 23.47 19.38
C GLU A 94 20.49 23.11 18.07
N ASN A 95 20.77 21.82 17.86
CA ASN A 95 21.52 21.36 16.71
C ASN A 95 20.60 21.13 15.49
N ALA A 96 20.59 22.10 14.58
CA ALA A 96 19.86 22.02 13.32
C ALA A 96 20.27 20.81 12.45
N ASP A 97 21.54 20.38 12.48
CA ASP A 97 22.02 19.23 11.71
C ASP A 97 21.45 17.91 12.25
N TYR A 98 21.25 17.83 13.58
CA TYR A 98 20.61 16.67 14.18
C TYR A 98 19.14 16.54 13.75
N ASP A 99 18.39 17.63 13.81
CA ASP A 99 16.98 17.67 13.40
C ASP A 99 16.82 17.38 11.90
N ALA A 100 17.70 17.93 11.07
CA ALA A 100 17.75 17.66 9.64
C ALA A 100 18.02 16.18 9.36
N ALA A 101 19.06 15.61 9.98
CA ALA A 101 19.41 14.20 9.81
C ALA A 101 18.29 13.26 10.33
N LYS A 102 17.58 13.66 11.39
CA LYS A 102 16.45 12.88 11.91
C LYS A 102 15.25 12.90 10.98
N THR A 103 14.98 14.05 10.37
CA THR A 103 13.95 14.18 9.34
C THR A 103 14.29 13.36 8.11
N GLU A 104 15.53 13.44 7.63
CA GLU A 104 16.05 12.66 6.51
C GLU A 104 15.91 11.15 6.78
N GLN A 105 16.27 10.69 7.98
CA GLN A 105 16.04 9.31 8.43
C GLN A 105 14.56 8.92 8.31
N GLY A 106 13.65 9.78 8.79
CA GLY A 106 12.21 9.52 8.75
C GLY A 106 11.67 9.37 7.33
N LEU A 107 12.07 10.26 6.43
CA LEU A 107 11.71 10.23 5.01
C LEU A 107 12.28 8.98 4.32
N MET A 108 13.54 8.65 4.59
CA MET A 108 14.19 7.45 4.05
C MET A 108 13.47 6.18 4.50
N GLU A 109 13.17 6.04 5.80
CA GLU A 109 12.45 4.86 6.30
C GLU A 109 11.01 4.79 5.77
N ALA A 110 10.36 5.93 5.53
CA ALA A 110 9.07 5.95 4.84
C ALA A 110 9.17 5.42 3.40
N ARG A 111 10.22 5.82 2.66
CA ARG A 111 10.49 5.30 1.31
C ARG A 111 10.77 3.80 1.34
N ILE A 112 11.62 3.32 2.25
CA ILE A 112 11.91 1.88 2.43
C ILE A 112 10.63 1.08 2.67
N ARG A 113 9.71 1.56 3.51
CA ARG A 113 8.42 0.90 3.75
C ARG A 113 7.55 0.84 2.49
N LYS A 114 7.49 1.93 1.72
CA LYS A 114 6.76 1.96 0.44
C LYS A 114 7.35 0.98 -0.56
N LEU A 115 8.67 0.99 -0.74
CA LEU A 115 9.38 0.09 -1.66
C LEU A 115 9.14 -1.38 -1.30
N ARG A 116 9.30 -1.75 -0.02
CA ARG A 116 8.99 -3.11 0.43
C ARG A 116 7.55 -3.50 0.13
N HIS A 117 6.59 -2.63 0.41
CA HIS A 117 5.19 -2.92 0.12
C HIS A 117 4.94 -3.17 -1.37
N LEU A 118 5.53 -2.35 -2.24
CA LEU A 118 5.43 -2.53 -3.69
C LEU A 118 6.09 -3.83 -4.16
N LEU A 119 7.31 -4.13 -3.69
CA LEU A 119 8.03 -5.35 -4.06
C LEU A 119 7.29 -6.62 -3.60
N ASP A 120 6.67 -6.60 -2.41
CA ASP A 120 5.97 -7.75 -1.83
C ASP A 120 4.58 -8.01 -2.45
N ASN A 121 3.92 -6.97 -2.98
CA ASN A 121 2.52 -7.05 -3.44
C ASN A 121 2.37 -6.77 -4.94
N SER A 122 3.48 -6.76 -5.69
CA SER A 122 3.44 -6.53 -7.13
C SER A 122 3.47 -7.82 -7.93
N THR A 123 2.81 -7.78 -9.08
CA THR A 123 2.92 -8.80 -10.11
C THR A 123 3.80 -8.24 -11.22
N VAL A 124 4.93 -8.92 -11.46
CA VAL A 124 5.88 -8.58 -12.52
C VAL A 124 5.56 -9.41 -13.75
N GLY A 125 5.41 -8.76 -14.89
CA GLY A 125 5.19 -9.45 -16.14
C GLY A 125 4.99 -8.50 -17.31
N ASP A 126 4.89 -9.08 -18.49
CA ASP A 126 4.57 -8.33 -19.71
C ASP A 126 3.11 -7.88 -19.68
N ALA A 127 2.83 -6.74 -20.31
CA ALA A 127 1.46 -6.27 -20.45
C ALA A 127 0.71 -7.21 -21.41
N SER A 128 -0.41 -7.77 -20.95
CA SER A 128 -1.36 -8.45 -21.83
C SER A 128 -2.36 -7.43 -22.37
N SER A 129 -2.87 -7.65 -23.58
CA SER A 129 -3.97 -6.87 -24.13
C SER A 129 -5.05 -7.80 -24.67
N ASP A 130 -6.28 -7.54 -24.25
CA ASP A 130 -7.51 -8.12 -24.79
C ASP A 130 -8.28 -7.11 -25.66
N GLY A 131 -7.64 -6.00 -26.04
CA GLY A 131 -8.27 -4.85 -26.72
C GLY A 131 -8.91 -3.84 -25.76
N THR A 132 -8.95 -4.13 -24.47
CA THR A 132 -9.43 -3.23 -23.41
C THR A 132 -8.25 -2.58 -22.71
N VAL A 133 -8.43 -1.36 -22.22
CA VAL A 133 -7.44 -0.67 -21.40
C VAL A 133 -7.33 -1.35 -20.04
N GLN A 134 -6.15 -1.87 -19.73
CA GLN A 134 -5.79 -2.47 -18.46
C GLN A 134 -4.51 -1.82 -17.90
N ILE A 135 -4.16 -2.16 -16.66
CA ILE A 135 -2.87 -1.74 -16.09
C ILE A 135 -1.74 -2.35 -16.93
N GLY A 136 -0.79 -1.51 -17.36
CA GLY A 136 0.28 -1.86 -18.29
C GLY A 136 -0.05 -1.59 -19.76
N SER A 137 -1.26 -1.12 -20.10
CA SER A 137 -1.60 -0.72 -21.46
C SER A 137 -1.06 0.67 -21.82
N VAL A 138 -0.62 0.82 -23.06
CA VAL A 138 -0.36 2.10 -23.72
C VAL A 138 -1.60 2.50 -24.51
N VAL A 139 -2.10 3.69 -24.21
CA VAL A 139 -3.33 4.24 -24.78
C VAL A 139 -3.01 5.54 -25.48
N ARG A 140 -3.38 5.64 -26.76
CA ARG A 140 -3.33 6.90 -27.49
C ARG A 140 -4.65 7.63 -27.29
N LEU A 141 -4.57 8.84 -26.75
CA LEU A 141 -5.72 9.70 -26.50
C LEU A 141 -5.67 10.91 -27.42
N ALA A 142 -6.83 11.32 -27.92
CA ALA A 142 -7.03 12.62 -28.54
C ALA A 142 -7.91 13.50 -27.63
N ASP A 143 -7.53 14.75 -27.46
CA ASP A 143 -8.40 15.74 -26.81
C ASP A 143 -9.44 16.33 -27.79
N GLU A 144 -10.28 17.24 -27.30
CA GLU A 144 -11.32 17.90 -28.10
C GLU A 144 -10.75 18.80 -29.21
N ASP A 145 -9.50 19.26 -29.06
CA ASP A 145 -8.79 20.08 -30.03
C ASP A 145 -8.03 19.22 -31.07
N GLY A 146 -8.03 17.90 -30.91
CA GLY A 146 -7.40 16.93 -31.81
C GLY A 146 -5.91 16.69 -31.54
N TYR A 147 -5.38 17.09 -30.38
CA TYR A 147 -4.01 16.77 -29.98
C TYR A 147 -3.91 15.32 -29.51
N GLU A 148 -2.99 14.58 -30.10
CA GLU A 148 -2.76 13.17 -29.79
C GLU A 148 -1.56 12.97 -28.87
N GLU A 149 -1.75 12.22 -27.78
CA GLU A 149 -0.70 11.88 -26.83
C GLU A 149 -0.77 10.40 -26.42
N ASP A 150 0.39 9.79 -26.19
CA ASP A 150 0.51 8.40 -25.75
C ASP A 150 0.67 8.33 -24.22
N TYR A 151 -0.26 7.64 -23.56
CA TYR A 151 -0.31 7.44 -22.12
C TYR A 151 -0.05 5.98 -21.74
N LEU A 152 0.84 5.75 -20.78
CA LEU A 152 1.01 4.46 -20.11
C LEU A 152 0.12 4.42 -18.86
N VAL A 153 -0.81 3.46 -18.81
CA VAL A 153 -1.70 3.24 -17.67
C VAL A 153 -0.96 2.41 -16.63
N ALA A 154 -0.27 3.07 -15.71
CA ALA A 154 0.54 2.40 -14.69
C ALA A 154 0.80 3.31 -13.48
N ILE A 155 1.34 2.72 -12.42
CA ILE A 155 1.81 3.50 -11.27
C ILE A 155 3.07 4.32 -11.61
N PRO A 156 3.35 5.42 -10.89
CA PRO A 156 4.51 6.28 -11.15
C PRO A 156 5.86 5.59 -11.20
N GLU A 157 6.00 4.48 -10.50
CA GLU A 157 7.20 3.66 -10.48
C GLU A 157 7.51 3.02 -11.84
N ASN A 158 6.52 2.83 -12.71
CA ASN A 158 6.67 2.34 -14.09
C ASN A 158 6.85 3.47 -15.12
N ARG A 159 7.17 4.70 -14.71
CA ARG A 159 7.34 5.81 -15.66
C ARG A 159 8.49 5.51 -16.63
N VAL A 160 8.18 5.60 -17.92
CA VAL A 160 9.12 5.42 -19.03
C VAL A 160 9.21 6.73 -19.82
N PRO A 161 10.41 7.18 -20.24
CA PRO A 161 10.54 8.33 -21.13
C PRO A 161 9.78 8.13 -22.43
N GLY A 162 9.08 9.18 -22.89
CA GLY A 162 8.32 9.15 -24.15
C GLY A 162 6.84 8.82 -24.00
N PHE A 163 6.41 8.33 -22.84
CA PHE A 163 4.99 8.13 -22.51
C PHE A 163 4.58 9.03 -21.34
N LEU A 164 3.38 9.60 -21.44
CA LEU A 164 2.74 10.23 -20.29
C LEU A 164 2.19 9.15 -19.36
N LEU A 165 1.95 9.49 -18.10
CA LEU A 165 1.54 8.52 -17.10
C LEU A 165 0.08 8.76 -16.72
N ALA A 166 -0.75 7.74 -16.90
CA ALA A 166 -2.10 7.68 -16.36
C ALA A 166 -2.11 6.74 -15.15
N SER A 167 -2.10 7.29 -13.94
CA SER A 167 -2.19 6.47 -12.73
C SER A 167 -3.58 5.83 -12.64
N PRO A 168 -3.70 4.50 -12.42
CA PRO A 168 -4.99 3.83 -12.26
C PRO A 168 -5.85 4.41 -11.13
N GLU A 169 -5.22 4.93 -10.07
CA GLU A 169 -5.90 5.58 -8.93
C GLU A 169 -6.28 7.04 -9.22
N GLY A 170 -5.78 7.61 -10.32
CA GLY A 170 -6.06 8.99 -10.74
C GLY A 170 -7.38 9.11 -11.50
N PRO A 171 -7.90 10.34 -11.67
CA PRO A 171 -9.18 10.57 -12.35
C PRO A 171 -9.16 10.08 -13.81
N LEU A 172 -8.06 10.33 -14.53
CA LEU A 172 -7.88 9.86 -15.90
C LEU A 172 -7.78 8.32 -15.96
N GLY A 173 -6.90 7.71 -15.17
CA GLY A 173 -6.71 6.26 -15.20
C GLY A 173 -7.97 5.49 -14.79
N THR A 174 -8.71 5.96 -13.78
CA THR A 174 -9.99 5.35 -13.38
C THR A 174 -11.01 5.38 -14.52
N ALA A 175 -11.04 6.47 -15.29
CA ALA A 175 -11.98 6.61 -16.40
C ALA A 175 -11.56 5.79 -17.65
N LEU A 176 -10.25 5.56 -17.82
CA LEU A 176 -9.71 4.78 -18.93
C LEU A 176 -9.78 3.27 -18.72
N VAL A 177 -9.60 2.77 -17.49
CA VAL A 177 -9.62 1.33 -17.22
C VAL A 177 -10.97 0.74 -17.64
N GLY A 178 -10.93 -0.25 -18.54
CA GLY A 178 -12.12 -0.87 -19.11
C GLY A 178 -12.63 -0.26 -20.42
N ALA A 179 -12.07 0.87 -20.88
CA ALA A 179 -12.40 1.46 -22.17
C ALA A 179 -11.76 0.69 -23.33
N VAL A 180 -12.32 0.82 -24.54
CA VAL A 180 -11.76 0.25 -25.78
C VAL A 180 -11.43 1.34 -26.79
N ALA A 181 -10.71 0.98 -27.86
CA ALA A 181 -10.45 1.89 -28.97
C ALA A 181 -11.76 2.36 -29.63
N GLY A 182 -11.92 3.67 -29.78
CA GLY A 182 -13.11 4.35 -30.27
C GLY A 182 -14.00 4.96 -29.19
N ASP A 183 -13.75 4.68 -27.91
CA ASP A 183 -14.57 5.21 -26.82
C ASP A 183 -14.24 6.67 -26.49
N ASP A 184 -15.29 7.43 -26.16
CA ASP A 184 -15.20 8.77 -25.60
C ASP A 184 -15.28 8.71 -24.07
N VAL A 185 -14.22 9.13 -23.39
CA VAL A 185 -14.10 9.10 -21.93
C VAL A 185 -14.10 10.54 -21.40
N THR A 186 -14.91 10.80 -20.37
CA THR A 186 -14.94 12.09 -19.68
C THR A 186 -14.44 11.91 -18.26
N TYR A 187 -13.54 12.78 -17.80
CA TYR A 187 -13.01 12.76 -16.44
C TYR A 187 -12.97 14.16 -15.83
N GLU A 188 -13.00 14.20 -14.49
CA GLU A 188 -12.89 15.43 -13.71
C GLU A 188 -11.47 15.57 -13.16
N ALA A 189 -10.80 16.66 -13.49
CA ALA A 189 -9.53 17.05 -12.90
C ALA A 189 -9.66 18.43 -12.24
N PRO A 190 -8.69 18.87 -11.41
CA PRO A 190 -8.76 20.18 -10.76
C PRO A 190 -8.94 21.38 -11.71
N GLY A 191 -8.62 21.21 -13.00
CA GLY A 191 -8.83 22.20 -14.07
C GLY A 191 -10.23 22.20 -14.70
N GLY A 192 -11.12 21.28 -14.32
CA GLY A 192 -12.47 21.15 -14.89
C GLY A 192 -12.78 19.76 -15.42
N LYS A 193 -13.79 19.68 -16.29
CA LYS A 193 -14.18 18.47 -17.01
C LYS A 193 -13.42 18.41 -18.33
N PHE A 194 -12.80 17.28 -18.60
CA PHE A 194 -12.09 17.03 -19.85
C PHE A 194 -12.71 15.83 -20.55
N LYS A 195 -12.84 15.91 -21.87
CA LYS A 195 -13.26 14.80 -22.72
C LYS A 195 -12.09 14.38 -23.59
N VAL A 196 -11.83 13.07 -23.64
CA VAL A 196 -10.78 12.47 -24.48
C VAL A 196 -11.35 11.28 -25.23
N THR A 197 -10.88 11.08 -26.46
CA THR A 197 -11.25 9.93 -27.28
C THR A 197 -10.08 8.94 -27.33
N VAL A 198 -10.37 7.67 -27.09
CA VAL A 198 -9.38 6.59 -27.15
C VAL A 198 -9.16 6.20 -28.62
N LEU A 199 -8.00 6.53 -29.18
CA LEU A 199 -7.70 6.20 -30.58
C LEU A 199 -7.17 4.78 -30.76
N ALA A 200 -6.29 4.35 -29.85
CA ALA A 200 -5.66 3.03 -29.93
C ALA A 200 -5.27 2.53 -28.54
N VAL A 201 -5.40 1.22 -28.33
CA VAL A 201 -4.95 0.51 -27.13
C VAL A 201 -3.95 -0.55 -27.57
N ARG A 202 -2.77 -0.54 -26.95
CA ARG A 202 -1.68 -1.49 -27.22
C ARG A 202 -1.06 -1.92 -25.90
N PRO A 203 -0.59 -3.18 -25.76
CA PRO A 203 0.18 -3.56 -24.58
C PRO A 203 1.53 -2.81 -24.57
N TYR A 204 2.04 -2.48 -23.39
CA TYR A 204 3.42 -2.00 -23.25
C TYR A 204 4.40 -3.15 -23.47
N GLU A 205 5.30 -2.99 -24.44
CA GLU A 205 6.41 -3.92 -24.68
C GLU A 205 7.69 -3.32 -24.08
N GLY A 206 8.11 -3.79 -22.89
CA GLY A 206 9.34 -3.31 -22.23
C GLY A 206 9.63 -3.85 -20.84
#